data_AF-A0AA95HSY9-F1
#
_entry.id   AF-A0AA95HSY9-F1
#
_cell.length_a   1.000
_cell.length_b   1.000
_cell.length_c   1.000
_cell.angle_alpha   90.00
_cell.angle_beta   90.00
_cell.angle_gamma   90.00
#
_symmetry.space_group_name_H-M   'P 1'
#
loop_
_entity.id
_entity.type
_entity.pdbx_description
1 polymer ?
#
loop_
_entity_poly.entity_id
_entity_poly.type
_entity_poly.pdbx_seq_one_letter_code
_entity_poly.pdbx_strand_id
1 'polypeptide(L)'
;MTKTDAIARRILGWKLNRWDRWFDYEKGVFINDSEFQPEQNLLHAMLIVERLEKLGYAFSSNGGSEAAFNQFRGTGENLPEAITNAAYAIIENDSVVASATLWRKLS
;
A
#
# COMPACT_ATOMS: atom_id res chain seq x y z
N MET A 1 6.86 -10.51 -5.24
CA MET A 1 6.70 -9.19 -4.61
C MET A 1 5.73 -9.37 -3.47
N THR A 2 6.13 -9.06 -2.25
CA THR A 2 5.23 -9.12 -1.08
C THR A 2 4.26 -7.94 -1.12
N LYS A 3 3.19 -8.01 -0.33
CA LYS A 3 2.23 -6.90 -0.18
C LYS A 3 2.94 -5.60 0.24
N THR A 4 3.83 -5.71 1.23
CA THR A 4 4.68 -4.62 1.70
C THR A 4 5.54 -4.01 0.60
N ASP A 5 6.22 -4.84 -0.23
CA ASP A 5 7.05 -4.34 -1.34
C ASP A 5 6.20 -3.63 -2.41
N ALA A 6 5.00 -4.15 -2.71
CA ALA A 6 4.08 -3.49 -3.63
C ALA A 6 3.66 -2.11 -3.12
N ILE A 7 3.30 -2.01 -1.84
CA ILE A 7 2.87 -0.76 -1.19
C ILE A 7 4.01 0.25 -1.12
N ALA A 8 5.19 -0.17 -0.66
CA ALA A 8 6.39 0.67 -0.60
C ALA A 8 6.68 1.32 -1.96
N ARG A 9 6.54 0.56 -3.04
CA ARG A 9 6.88 1.05 -4.38
C ARG A 9 5.78 1.82 -5.08
N ARG A 10 4.51 1.40 -4.95
CA ARG A 10 3.39 1.95 -5.72
C ARG A 10 2.62 3.03 -4.99
N ILE A 11 2.58 3.00 -3.66
CA ILE A 11 1.87 3.99 -2.85
C ILE A 11 2.86 4.99 -2.25
N LEU A 12 3.88 4.49 -1.53
CA LEU A 12 4.87 5.33 -0.87
C LEU A 12 5.93 5.90 -1.85
N GLY A 13 6.03 5.32 -3.05
CA GLY A 13 6.94 5.79 -4.10
C GLY A 13 8.43 5.52 -3.82
N TRP A 14 8.74 4.68 -2.84
CA TRP A 14 10.11 4.28 -2.55
C TRP A 14 10.64 3.38 -3.67
N LYS A 15 11.92 3.55 -4.03
CA LYS A 15 12.53 2.69 -5.05
C LYS A 15 13.26 1.53 -4.40
N LEU A 16 13.16 0.37 -5.03
CA LEU A 16 13.98 -0.78 -4.68
C LEU A 16 15.46 -0.39 -4.83
N ASN A 17 16.21 -0.48 -3.74
CA ASN A 17 17.65 -0.25 -3.72
C ASN A 17 18.41 -1.58 -3.74
N ARG A 18 17.98 -2.53 -2.90
CA ARG A 18 18.47 -3.90 -2.80
C ARG A 18 17.31 -4.83 -2.43
N TRP A 19 17.54 -6.14 -2.44
CA TRP A 19 16.51 -7.14 -2.15
C TRP A 19 15.85 -6.98 -0.77
N ASP A 20 16.55 -6.38 0.20
CA ASP A 20 16.14 -6.15 1.60
C ASP A 20 15.84 -4.67 1.92
N ARG A 21 15.82 -3.79 0.91
CA ARG A 21 15.94 -2.34 1.15
C ARG A 21 15.33 -1.47 0.07
N TRP A 22 14.58 -0.48 0.51
CA TRP A 22 14.10 0.62 -0.32
C TRP A 22 14.83 1.93 -0.01
N PHE A 23 14.73 2.89 -0.94
CA PHE A 23 15.18 4.26 -0.74
C PHE A 23 13.99 5.22 -0.87
N ASP A 24 13.79 6.01 0.19
CA ASP A 24 12.82 7.10 0.24
C ASP A 24 13.48 8.38 -0.28
N TYR A 25 13.07 8.84 -1.46
CA TYR A 25 13.61 10.05 -2.08
C TYR A 25 13.11 11.34 -1.43
N GLU A 26 11.95 11.33 -0.78
CA GLU A 26 11.41 12.50 -0.11
C GLU A 26 12.20 12.79 1.18
N LYS A 27 12.67 11.72 1.86
CA LYS A 27 13.42 11.82 3.11
C LYS A 27 14.93 11.63 2.97
N GLY A 28 15.40 11.10 1.84
CA GLY A 28 16.82 10.82 1.60
C GLY A 28 17.37 9.67 2.46
N VAL A 29 16.54 8.71 2.85
CA VAL A 29 16.91 7.61 3.75
C VAL A 29 16.71 6.23 3.11
N PHE A 30 17.51 5.27 3.58
CA PHE A 30 17.31 3.86 3.28
C PHE A 30 16.43 3.21 4.34
N ILE A 31 15.54 2.33 3.90
CA ILE A 31 14.59 1.64 4.76
C ILE A 31 14.73 0.14 4.50
N ASN A 32 15.14 -0.60 5.51
CA ASN A 32 15.20 -2.06 5.45
C ASN A 32 13.79 -2.66 5.55
N ASP A 33 13.59 -3.85 4.99
CA ASP A 33 12.32 -4.56 5.05
C ASP A 33 11.83 -4.82 6.48
N SER A 34 12.74 -5.08 7.42
CA SER A 34 12.41 -5.22 8.84
C SER A 34 11.98 -3.90 9.50
N GLU A 35 12.32 -2.74 8.94
CA GLU A 35 11.96 -1.43 9.48
C GLU A 35 10.57 -0.96 9.01
N PHE A 36 9.95 -1.66 8.04
CA PHE A 36 8.61 -1.33 7.55
C PHE A 36 7.70 -2.58 7.51
N GLN A 37 7.01 -2.78 8.62
CA GLN A 37 6.09 -3.91 8.85
C GLN A 37 4.63 -3.42 9.03
N PRO A 38 3.95 -2.98 7.97
CA PRO A 38 2.63 -2.33 8.08
C PRO A 38 1.51 -3.28 8.50
N GLU A 39 1.65 -4.59 8.28
CA GLU A 39 0.65 -5.57 8.73
C GLU A 39 0.67 -5.81 10.25
N GLN A 40 1.75 -5.41 10.93
CA GLN A 40 1.96 -5.69 12.36
C GLN A 40 2.05 -4.40 13.21
N ASN A 41 2.44 -3.29 12.59
CA ASN A 41 2.70 -2.04 13.30
C ASN A 41 1.76 -0.94 12.80
N LEU A 42 0.93 -0.43 13.71
CA LEU A 42 -0.05 0.60 13.40
C LEU A 42 0.59 1.90 12.89
N LEU A 43 1.73 2.33 13.44
CA LEU A 43 2.41 3.54 12.97
C LEU A 43 2.85 3.39 11.51
N HIS A 44 3.31 2.21 11.13
CA HIS A 44 3.68 1.92 9.75
C HIS A 44 2.46 1.89 8.82
N ALA A 45 1.36 1.28 9.27
CA ALA A 45 0.10 1.29 8.54
C ALA A 45 -0.43 2.72 8.34
N MET A 46 -0.30 3.59 9.34
CA MET A 46 -0.75 4.98 9.25
C MET A 46 0.06 5.80 8.24
N LEU A 47 1.33 5.48 7.97
CA LEU A 47 2.07 6.11 6.86
C LEU A 47 1.41 5.86 5.50
N ILE A 48 0.77 4.69 5.33
CA ILE A 48 0.02 4.34 4.12
C ILE A 48 -1.25 5.20 4.05
N VAL A 49 -1.96 5.34 5.17
CA VAL A 49 -3.16 6.19 5.28
C VAL A 49 -2.82 7.62 4.88
N GLU A 50 -1.81 8.23 5.52
CA GLU A 50 -1.39 9.60 5.25
C GLU A 50 -1.02 9.81 3.78
N ARG A 51 -0.34 8.83 3.16
CA ARG A 51 0.04 8.92 1.76
C ARG A 51 -1.17 8.85 0.83
N LEU A 52 -2.09 7.92 1.07
CA LEU A 52 -3.29 7.75 0.25
C LEU A 52 -4.25 8.94 0.40
N GLU A 53 -4.37 9.52 1.59
CA GLU A 53 -5.15 10.74 1.80
C GLU A 53 -4.58 11.93 1.01
N LYS A 54 -3.25 12.09 0.99
CA LYS A 54 -2.58 13.08 0.11
C LYS A 54 -2.83 12.84 -1.37
N LEU A 55 -3.12 11.60 -1.77
CA LEU A 55 -3.49 11.22 -3.13
C LEU A 55 -5.01 11.34 -3.40
N GLY A 56 -5.80 11.77 -2.42
CA GLY A 56 -7.24 12.02 -2.56
C GLY A 56 -8.15 10.84 -2.19
N TYR A 57 -7.63 9.79 -1.55
CA TYR A 57 -8.45 8.71 -1.00
C TYR A 57 -9.01 9.11 0.37
N ALA A 58 -10.28 8.78 0.64
CA ALA A 58 -10.86 8.94 1.96
C ALA A 58 -10.69 7.65 2.78
N PHE A 59 -10.04 7.74 3.92
CA PHE A 59 -9.86 6.62 4.84
C PHE A 59 -11.09 6.46 5.77
N SER A 60 -11.46 5.21 6.05
CA SER A 60 -12.43 4.87 7.09
C SER A 60 -12.10 3.52 7.71
N SER A 61 -12.45 3.30 8.97
CA SER A 61 -12.28 2.01 9.66
C SER A 61 -13.35 1.79 10.71
N ASN A 62 -13.52 0.53 11.12
CA ASN A 62 -14.29 0.18 12.32
C ASN A 62 -13.43 0.23 13.60
N GLY A 63 -12.17 0.67 13.49
CA GLY A 63 -11.19 0.73 14.58
C GLY A 63 -10.56 -0.60 14.97
N GLY A 64 -10.99 -1.73 14.40
CA GLY A 64 -10.60 -3.07 14.84
C GLY A 64 -9.96 -3.92 13.75
N SER A 65 -10.75 -4.39 12.79
CA SER A 65 -10.38 -5.42 11.83
C SER A 65 -10.78 -5.08 10.39
N GLU A 66 -11.36 -3.90 10.17
CA GLU A 66 -11.81 -3.46 8.85
C GLU A 66 -11.34 -2.04 8.58
N ALA A 67 -10.87 -1.83 7.36
CA ALA A 67 -10.45 -0.54 6.85
C ALA A 67 -10.90 -0.38 5.39
N ALA A 68 -11.09 0.86 4.96
CA ALA A 68 -11.39 1.16 3.57
C ALA A 68 -10.76 2.49 3.12
N PHE A 69 -10.39 2.53 1.84
CA PHE A 69 -10.03 3.73 1.10
C PHE A 69 -11.04 3.90 -0.03
N ASN A 70 -11.97 4.84 0.12
CA ASN A 70 -13.14 4.95 -0.76
C ASN A 70 -13.90 3.61 -0.88
N GLN A 71 -13.97 3.03 -2.09
CA GLN A 71 -14.59 1.72 -2.35
C GLN A 71 -13.68 0.51 -2.05
N PHE A 72 -12.38 0.72 -1.86
CA PHE A 72 -11.42 -0.36 -1.65
C PHE A 72 -11.40 -0.78 -0.19
N ARG A 73 -11.81 -2.01 0.09
CA ARG A 73 -11.95 -2.53 1.45
C ARG A 73 -10.86 -3.55 1.75
N GLY A 74 -10.47 -3.62 3.01
CA GLY A 74 -9.57 -4.63 3.54
C GLY A 74 -10.03 -5.07 4.92
N THR A 75 -9.90 -6.37 5.18
CA THR A 75 -10.13 -6.99 6.48
C THR A 75 -8.84 -7.64 6.97
N GLY A 76 -8.62 -7.73 8.27
CA GLY A 76 -7.46 -8.42 8.85
C GLY A 76 -7.72 -8.83 10.29
N GLU A 77 -6.76 -9.51 10.92
CA GLU A 77 -6.83 -9.87 12.35
C GLU A 77 -6.78 -8.62 13.25
N ASN A 78 -6.18 -7.54 12.74
CA ASN A 78 -6.05 -6.27 13.41
C ASN A 78 -6.09 -5.10 12.40
N LEU A 79 -6.15 -3.87 12.93
CA LEU A 79 -6.28 -2.66 12.14
C LEU A 79 -5.08 -2.42 11.21
N PRO A 80 -3.81 -2.57 11.63
CA PRO A 80 -2.65 -2.50 10.74
C PRO A 80 -2.77 -3.40 9.51
N GLU A 81 -3.14 -4.66 9.72
CA GLU A 81 -3.34 -5.62 8.63
C GLU A 81 -4.50 -5.19 7.73
N ALA A 82 -5.64 -4.79 8.31
CA ALA A 82 -6.81 -4.34 7.55
C ALA A 82 -6.48 -3.13 6.65
N ILE A 83 -5.75 -2.14 7.18
CA ILE A 83 -5.26 -0.98 6.41
C ILE A 83 -4.38 -1.44 5.26
N THR A 84 -3.42 -2.32 5.54
CA THR A 84 -2.48 -2.83 4.53
C THR A 84 -3.22 -3.58 3.43
N ASN A 85 -4.22 -4.40 3.79
CA ASN A 85 -5.07 -5.14 2.86
C ASN A 85 -5.91 -4.21 1.99
N ALA A 86 -6.51 -3.17 2.59
CA ALA A 86 -7.31 -2.18 1.85
C ALA A 86 -6.44 -1.40 0.84
N ALA A 87 -5.23 -1.00 1.24
CA ALA A 87 -4.28 -0.33 0.37
C ALA A 87 -3.81 -1.22 -0.78
N TYR A 88 -3.58 -2.51 -0.51
CA TYR A 88 -3.20 -3.46 -1.54
C TYR A 88 -4.32 -3.71 -2.56
N ALA A 89 -5.59 -3.71 -2.13
CA ALA A 89 -6.72 -3.83 -3.05
C ALA A 89 -6.78 -2.71 -4.11
N ILE A 90 -6.30 -1.51 -3.78
CA ILE A 90 -6.13 -0.40 -4.75
C ILE A 90 -5.14 -0.82 -5.84
N ILE A 91 -3.99 -1.34 -5.43
CA ILE A 91 -2.91 -1.77 -6.32
C ILE A 91 -3.36 -2.91 -7.24
N GLU A 92 -4.09 -3.89 -6.69
CA GLU A 92 -4.63 -5.00 -7.47
C GLU A 92 -5.62 -4.50 -8.52
N ASN A 93 -6.54 -3.61 -8.15
CA ASN A 93 -7.48 -3.04 -9.10
C ASN A 93 -6.80 -2.22 -10.21
N ASP A 94 -5.81 -1.39 -9.89
CA ASP A 94 -5.04 -0.64 -10.89
C ASP A 94 -4.32 -1.58 -11.87
N SER A 95 -3.79 -2.69 -11.38
CA SER A 95 -3.13 -3.69 -12.23
C SER A 95 -4.10 -4.40 -13.18
N VAL A 96 -5.33 -4.66 -12.72
CA VAL A 96 -6.41 -5.22 -13.55
C VAL A 96 -6.82 -4.22 -14.63
N VAL A 97 -6.97 -2.94 -14.30
CA VAL A 97 -7.30 -1.88 -15.27
C VAL A 97 -6.20 -1.72 -16.33
N ALA A 98 -4.92 -1.74 -15.90
CA ALA A 98 -3.78 -1.62 -16.81
C ALA A 98 -3.73 -2.80 -17.80
N SER A 99 -3.91 -4.04 -17.32
CA SER A 99 -3.90 -5.24 -18.17
C SER A 99 -5.07 -5.29 -19.14
N ALA A 100 -6.31 -4.99 -18.70
CA ALA A 100 -7.48 -4.94 -19.57
C ALA A 100 -7.33 -3.89 -20.69
N THR A 101 -6.70 -2.76 -20.38
CA THR A 101 -6.42 -1.70 -21.36
C THR A 101 -5.39 -2.14 -22.40
N LEU A 102 -4.38 -2.93 -22.02
CA LEU A 102 -3.40 -3.48 -22.94
C LEU A 102 -4.03 -4.48 -23.92
N TRP A 103 -4.86 -5.41 -23.44
CA TRP A 103 -5.53 -6.39 -24.30
C TRP A 103 -6.44 -5.72 -25.35
N ARG A 104 -7.18 -4.67 -24.96
CA ARG A 104 -8.03 -3.90 -25.90
C ARG A 104 -7.24 -3.16 -26.99
N LYS A 105 -5.96 -2.85 -26.76
CA LYS A 105 -5.10 -2.22 -27.79
C LYS A 105 -4.46 -3.22 -28.74
N LEU A 106 -4.47 -4.51 -28.38
CA LEU A 106 -3.88 -5.60 -29.17
C LEU A 106 -4.91 -6.41 -29.98
N SER A 107 -6.21 -6.21 -29.71
CA SER A 107 -7.35 -6.73 -30.48
C SER A 107 -7.77 -5.78 -31.59
#